data_AF-A0A7S4SBY7-F1
#
_entry.id   AF-A0A7S4SBY7-F1
#
_cell.length_a   1.000
_cell.length_b   1.000
_cell.length_c   1.000
_cell.angle_alpha   90.00
_cell.angle_beta   90.00
_cell.angle_gamma   90.00
#
_symmetry.space_group_name_H-M   'P 1'
#
loop_
_entity.id
_entity.type
_entity.pdbx_description
1 polymer ?
#
loop_
_entity_poly.entity_id
_entity_poly.type
_entity_poly.pdbx_seq_one_letter_code
_entity_poly.pdbx_strand_id
1 'polypeptide(L)'
;LYKKNALSSDHVQKLDSICFLWDPIEHAWNEHFKQLCAFKAKNGHCDVSQNDEQNKCLGQWISYQRTSYKKKTLRSDRIQQLNSIGFIWDSLEHAWNEHFNQLTAMRIQGKKWTL
;
A
#
# COMPACT_ATOMS: atom_id res chain seq x y z
N LEU A 1 5.42 -4.23 -25.00
CA LEU A 1 6.05 -3.24 -24.11
C LEU A 1 7.48 -3.03 -24.61
N TYR A 2 7.75 -1.86 -25.19
CA TYR A 2 8.95 -1.57 -25.99
C TYR A 2 10.09 -1.03 -25.10
N LYS A 3 11.37 -1.34 -25.40
CA LYS A 3 12.52 -0.95 -24.57
C LYS A 3 13.19 0.33 -25.08
N LYS A 4 13.47 1.28 -24.18
CA LYS A 4 14.11 2.60 -24.40
C LYS A 4 15.39 2.57 -25.27
N ASN A 5 16.09 1.43 -25.32
CA ASN A 5 17.34 1.27 -26.07
C ASN A 5 17.17 1.03 -27.58
N ALA A 6 15.94 0.95 -28.09
CA ALA A 6 15.66 0.74 -29.50
C ALA A 6 15.27 2.02 -30.27
N LEU A 7 15.21 3.18 -29.60
CA LEU A 7 14.91 4.47 -30.23
C LEU A 7 16.11 5.41 -30.22
N SER A 8 16.22 6.24 -31.26
CA SER A 8 17.19 7.33 -31.28
C SER A 8 16.91 8.33 -30.17
N SER A 9 17.95 9.02 -29.70
CA SER A 9 17.86 10.06 -28.66
C SER A 9 16.78 11.10 -28.99
N ASP A 10 16.67 11.50 -30.27
CA ASP A 10 15.70 12.49 -30.74
C ASP A 10 14.25 12.01 -30.62
N HIS A 11 13.99 10.71 -30.85
CA HIS A 11 12.65 10.15 -30.67
C HIS A 11 12.29 10.00 -29.20
N VAL A 12 13.25 9.67 -28.33
CA VAL A 12 13.04 9.62 -26.88
C VAL A 12 12.71 11.01 -26.34
N GLN A 13 13.43 12.05 -26.75
CA GLN A 13 13.16 13.43 -26.33
C GLN A 13 11.78 13.93 -26.77
N LYS A 14 11.34 13.61 -27.99
CA LYS A 14 9.98 13.95 -28.46
C LYS A 14 8.91 13.24 -27.64
N LEU A 15 9.10 11.97 -27.32
CA LEU A 15 8.17 11.20 -26.49
C LEU A 15 8.16 11.69 -25.04
N ASP A 16 9.32 12.01 -24.46
CA ASP A 16 9.41 12.62 -23.13
C ASP A 16 8.71 13.99 -23.08
N SER A 17 8.78 14.79 -24.15
CA SER A 17 8.13 16.11 -24.24
C SER A 17 6.60 16.08 -24.18
N ILE A 18 5.99 14.94 -24.52
CA ILE A 18 4.54 14.72 -24.44
C ILE A 18 4.15 13.87 -23.22
N CYS A 19 5.05 13.70 -22.25
CA CYS A 19 4.86 12.83 -21.09
C CYS A 19 4.48 11.39 -21.49
N PHE A 20 5.13 10.84 -22.52
CA PHE A 20 4.87 9.48 -22.95
C PHE A 20 5.18 8.47 -21.82
N LEU A 21 4.18 7.68 -21.47
CA LEU A 21 4.25 6.67 -20.42
C LEU A 21 4.98 5.42 -20.90
N TRP A 22 6.29 5.41 -20.70
CA TRP A 22 7.15 4.28 -21.03
C TRP A 22 6.78 2.97 -20.32
N ASP A 23 6.22 3.08 -19.11
CA ASP A 23 5.71 1.94 -18.35
C ASP A 23 4.38 2.31 -17.65
N PRO A 24 3.24 2.01 -18.29
CA PRO A 24 1.92 2.28 -17.73
C PRO A 24 1.65 1.53 -16.41
N ILE A 25 2.28 0.36 -16.23
CA ILE A 25 2.10 -0.48 -15.03
C ILE A 25 2.83 0.15 -13.85
N GLU A 26 4.07 0.58 -14.06
CA GLU A 26 4.84 1.28 -13.02
C GLU A 26 4.25 2.65 -12.71
N HIS A 27 3.72 3.37 -13.71
CA HIS A 27 3.04 4.63 -13.45
C HIS A 27 1.79 4.45 -12.58
N ALA A 28 0.92 3.49 -12.92
CA ALA A 28 -0.27 3.19 -12.13
C ALA A 28 0.09 2.78 -10.69
N TRP A 29 1.15 1.98 -10.53
CA TRP A 29 1.69 1.63 -9.21
C TRP A 29 2.09 2.86 -8.41
N ASN A 30 2.91 3.74 -9.00
CA ASN A 30 3.41 4.94 -8.35
C ASN A 30 2.28 5.88 -7.95
N GLU A 31 1.25 6.01 -8.78
CA GLU A 31 0.10 6.86 -8.49
C GLU A 31 -0.70 6.34 -7.29
N HIS A 32 -1.02 5.04 -7.25
CA HIS A 32 -1.69 4.45 -6.09
C HIS A 32 -0.83 4.49 -4.82
N PHE A 33 0.48 4.29 -4.95
CA PHE A 33 1.39 4.41 -3.81
C PHE A 33 1.41 5.83 -3.24
N LYS A 34 1.43 6.86 -4.11
CA LYS A 34 1.29 8.27 -3.68
C LYS A 34 -0.03 8.53 -2.97
N GLN A 35 -1.15 8.01 -3.52
CA GLN A 35 -2.46 8.13 -2.88
C GLN A 35 -2.48 7.48 -1.50
N LEU A 36 -1.85 6.32 -1.34
CA LEU A 36 -1.71 5.66 -0.04
C LEU A 36 -0.87 6.49 0.94
N CYS A 37 0.25 7.06 0.50
CA CYS A 37 1.07 7.95 1.32
C CYS A 37 0.28 9.18 1.79
N ALA A 38 -0.49 9.81 0.90
CA ALA A 38 -1.36 10.93 1.24
C ALA A 38 -2.46 10.52 2.23
N PHE A 39 -3.08 9.35 2.03
CA PHE A 39 -4.07 8.80 2.95
C PHE A 39 -3.46 8.57 4.34
N LYS A 40 -2.27 7.97 4.41
CA LYS A 40 -1.55 7.75 5.67
C LYS A 40 -1.24 9.07 6.37
N ALA A 41 -0.76 10.07 5.63
CA ALA A 41 -0.47 11.39 6.21
C ALA A 41 -1.71 12.06 6.81
N LYS A 42 -2.89 11.84 6.21
CA LYS A 42 -4.16 12.40 6.68
C LYS A 42 -4.76 11.63 7.87
N ASN A 43 -4.74 10.30 7.82
CA ASN A 43 -5.49 9.45 8.77
C ASN A 43 -4.60 8.76 9.82
N GLY A 44 -3.28 8.78 9.64
CA GLY A 44 -2.32 8.11 10.52
C GLY A 44 -2.14 6.60 10.26
N HIS A 45 -3.03 5.98 9.47
CA HIS A 45 -2.97 4.55 9.13
C HIS A 45 -3.06 4.30 7.63
N CYS A 46 -2.66 3.11 7.21
CA CYS A 46 -2.73 2.63 5.82
C CYS A 46 -3.91 1.69 5.56
N ASP A 47 -4.76 1.45 6.55
CA ASP A 47 -5.90 0.52 6.40
C ASP A 47 -7.10 1.25 5.80
N VAL A 48 -7.35 1.02 4.51
CA VAL A 48 -8.51 1.56 3.79
C VAL A 48 -9.46 0.42 3.48
N SER A 49 -10.70 0.56 3.93
CA SER A 49 -11.76 -0.41 3.63
C SER A 49 -12.13 -0.37 2.14
N GLN A 50 -12.44 -1.53 1.56
CA GLN A 50 -12.99 -1.60 0.20
C GLN A 50 -14.38 -0.99 0.07
N ASN A 51 -15.09 -0.83 1.20
CA ASN A 51 -16.44 -0.28 1.25
C ASN A 51 -16.45 1.24 1.49
N ASP A 52 -15.28 1.87 1.60
CA ASP A 52 -15.19 3.33 1.67
C ASP A 52 -15.56 3.92 0.30
N GLU A 53 -16.70 4.62 0.20
CA GLU A 53 -17.18 5.22 -1.04
C GLU A 53 -16.22 6.27 -1.62
N GLN A 54 -15.48 6.98 -0.77
CA GLN A 54 -14.55 8.02 -1.20
C GLN A 54 -13.20 7.43 -1.65
N ASN A 55 -12.78 6.33 -1.02
CA ASN A 55 -11.46 5.71 -1.28
C ASN A 55 -11.55 4.29 -1.87
N LYS A 56 -12.68 3.94 -2.49
CA LYS A 56 -12.98 2.60 -3.00
C LYS A 56 -11.88 2.02 -3.89
N CYS A 57 -11.37 2.82 -4.83
CA CYS A 57 -10.30 2.42 -5.73
C CYS A 57 -9.01 2.06 -4.96
N LEU A 58 -8.66 2.86 -3.95
CA LEU A 58 -7.48 2.63 -3.13
C LEU A 58 -7.67 1.38 -2.25
N GLY A 59 -8.84 1.20 -1.63
CA GLY A 59 -9.16 -0.01 -0.87
C GLY A 59 -9.09 -1.29 -1.71
N GLN A 60 -9.59 -1.25 -2.94
CA GLN A 60 -9.45 -2.36 -3.89
C GLN A 60 -7.99 -2.66 -4.24
N TRP A 61 -7.21 -1.60 -4.51
CA TRP A 61 -5.78 -1.75 -4.81
C TRP A 61 -5.00 -2.36 -3.64
N ILE A 62 -5.24 -1.89 -2.41
CA ILE A 62 -4.66 -2.44 -1.18
C ILE A 62 -4.99 -3.93 -1.04
N SER A 63 -6.26 -4.30 -1.23
CA SER A 63 -6.68 -5.71 -1.18
C SER A 63 -5.95 -6.56 -2.20
N TYR A 64 -5.79 -6.06 -3.43
CA TYR A 64 -5.02 -6.75 -4.46
C TYR A 64 -3.56 -6.95 -4.05
N GLN A 65 -2.94 -5.96 -3.40
CA GLN A 65 -1.57 -6.11 -2.88
C GLN A 65 -1.49 -7.15 -1.78
N ARG A 66 -2.43 -7.15 -0.83
CA ARG A 66 -2.52 -8.17 0.23
C ARG A 66 -2.69 -9.57 -0.36
N THR A 67 -3.57 -9.76 -1.34
CA THR A 67 -3.75 -11.04 -2.04
C THR A 67 -2.48 -11.46 -2.79
N SER A 68 -1.82 -10.55 -3.51
CA SER A 68 -0.59 -10.83 -4.26
C SER A 68 0.58 -11.18 -3.34
N TYR A 69 0.66 -10.54 -2.17
CA TYR A 69 1.64 -10.88 -1.14
C TYR A 69 1.40 -12.28 -0.57
N LYS A 70 0.14 -12.61 -0.21
CA LYS A 70 -0.22 -13.97 0.26
C LYS A 70 0.08 -15.04 -0.80
N LYS A 71 -0.09 -14.74 -2.09
CA LYS A 71 0.26 -15.61 -3.21
C LYS A 71 1.76 -15.64 -3.56
N LYS A 72 2.59 -14.82 -2.89
CA LYS A 72 4.02 -14.65 -3.19
C LYS A 72 4.31 -14.22 -4.64
N THR A 73 3.36 -13.53 -5.28
CA THR A 73 3.50 -13.03 -6.66
C THR A 73 3.83 -11.54 -6.70
N LEU A 74 3.75 -10.84 -5.56
CA LEU A 74 4.13 -9.43 -5.48
C LEU A 74 5.64 -9.28 -5.54
N ARG A 75 6.13 -8.34 -6.37
CA ARG A 75 7.56 -8.07 -6.51
C ARG A 75 8.17 -7.56 -5.20
N SER A 76 9.43 -7.90 -4.96
CA SER A 76 10.14 -7.57 -3.72
C SER A 76 10.30 -6.06 -3.49
N ASP A 77 10.54 -5.28 -4.54
CA ASP A 77 10.65 -3.83 -4.48
C ASP A 77 9.34 -3.17 -4.00
N ARG A 78 8.20 -3.68 -4.48
CA ARG A 78 6.87 -3.24 -4.07
C ARG A 78 6.56 -3.56 -2.61
N ILE A 79 7.00 -4.73 -2.15
CA ILE A 79 6.92 -5.12 -0.73
C ILE A 79 7.76 -4.17 0.13
N GLN A 80 8.99 -3.88 -0.28
CA GLN A 80 9.86 -2.94 0.44
C GLN A 80 9.26 -1.53 0.52
N GLN A 81 8.69 -1.02 -0.58
CA GLN A 81 8.01 0.28 -0.58
C GLN A 81 6.83 0.32 0.39
N LEU A 82 5.95 -0.69 0.37
CA LEU A 82 4.83 -0.77 1.31
C LEU A 82 5.30 -0.91 2.76
N ASN A 83 6.33 -1.71 3.02
CA ASN A 83 6.92 -1.84 4.35
C ASN A 83 7.52 -0.52 4.86
N SER A 84 8.12 0.29 3.99
CA SER A 84 8.73 1.58 4.36
C SER A 84 7.71 2.57 4.94
N ILE A 85 6.44 2.44 4.57
CA ILE A 85 5.34 3.24 5.09
C ILE A 85 4.56 2.52 6.20
N GLY A 86 5.08 1.44 6.77
CA GLY A 86 4.43 0.68 7.84
C GLY A 86 3.11 0.04 7.40
N PHE A 87 3.02 -0.40 6.15
CA PHE A 87 1.82 -1.03 5.63
C PHE A 87 1.51 -2.35 6.37
N ILE A 88 0.26 -2.49 6.80
CA ILE A 88 -0.22 -3.68 7.51
C ILE A 88 -0.77 -4.68 6.49
N TRP A 89 -0.08 -5.82 6.36
CA TRP A 89 -0.44 -6.90 5.44
C TRP A 89 -1.64 -7.72 5.90
N ASP A 90 -1.80 -7.88 7.22
CA ASP A 90 -2.92 -8.57 7.83
C ASP A 90 -3.50 -7.71 8.95
N SER A 91 -4.59 -7.01 8.63
CA SER A 91 -5.24 -6.07 9.56
C SER A 91 -5.94 -6.78 10.72
N LEU A 92 -6.45 -7.99 10.49
CA LEU A 92 -7.10 -8.79 11.54
C LEU A 92 -6.07 -9.24 12.57
N GLU A 93 -4.94 -9.77 12.10
CA GLU A 93 -3.83 -10.17 12.97
C GLU A 93 -3.29 -8.98 13.76
N HIS A 94 -3.14 -7.81 13.11
CA HIS A 94 -2.68 -6.61 13.78
C HIS A 94 -3.65 -6.14 14.88
N ALA A 95 -4.95 -6.06 14.57
CA ALA A 95 -5.98 -5.67 15.53
C ALA A 95 -6.10 -6.67 16.69
N TRP A 96 -5.97 -7.97 16.42
CA TRP A 96 -5.95 -8.98 17.46
C TRP A 96 -4.77 -8.79 18.41
N ASN A 97 -3.58 -8.58 17.87
CA ASN A 97 -2.37 -8.34 18.67
C ASN A 97 -2.47 -7.06 19.51
N GLU A 98 -3.04 -5.98 18.96
CA GLU A 98 -3.30 -4.76 19.74
C GLU A 98 -4.25 -5.01 20.91
N HIS A 99 -5.40 -5.66 20.68
CA HIS A 99 -6.35 -5.99 21.75
C HIS A 99 -5.74 -6.93 22.80
N PHE A 100 -4.98 -7.94 22.36
CA PHE A 100 -4.29 -8.85 23.27
C PHE A 100 -3.26 -8.11 24.14
N ASN A 101 -2.48 -7.20 23.56
CA ASN A 101 -1.52 -6.37 24.28
C ASN A 101 -2.22 -5.44 25.29
N GLN A 102 -3.38 -4.88 24.94
CA GLN A 102 -4.18 -4.09 25.88
C GLN A 102 -4.66 -4.95 27.07
N LEU A 103 -5.19 -6.14 26.83
CA LEU A 103 -5.67 -7.05 27.87
C LEU A 103 -4.54 -7.48 28.82
N THR A 104 -3.36 -7.80 28.27
CA THR A 104 -2.18 -8.16 29.08
C THR A 104 -1.66 -6.99 29.90
N ALA A 105 -1.62 -5.78 29.34
CA ALA A 105 -1.27 -4.56 30.08
C ALA A 105 -2.24 -4.28 31.24
N MET A 106 -3.55 -4.47 31.04
CA MET A 106 -4.56 -4.31 32.10
C MET A 106 -4.39 -5.34 33.22
N ARG A 107 -4.04 -6.58 32.87
CA ARG A 107 -3.77 -7.66 33.85
C ARG A 107 -2.54 -7.35 34.71
N ILE A 108 -1.51 -6.74 34.12
CA ILE A 108 -0.29 -6.30 34.84
C ILE A 108 -0.61 -5.12 35.77
N GLN A 109 -1.53 -4.23 35.39
CA GLN A 109 -1.94 -3.06 36.18
C GLN A 109 -2.97 -3.36 37.28
N GLY A 110 -3.40 -4.62 37.46
CA GLY A 110 -4.27 -5.03 38.57
C GLY A 110 -5.72 -4.50 38.51
N LYS A 111 -6.18 -3.96 37.36
CA LYS A 111 -7.57 -3.51 37.22
C LYS A 111 -8.49 -4.70 36.95
N LYS A 112 -9.33 -5.04 37.94
CA LYS A 112 -10.34 -6.11 37.91
C LYS A 112 -11.52 -5.68 37.03
N TRP A 113 -11.94 -6.55 36.11
CA TRP A 113 -13.14 -6.33 35.29
C TRP A 113 -14.37 -6.39 36.21
N THR A 114 -15.13 -5.31 36.30
CA THR A 114 -16.47 -5.33 36.90
C THR A 114 -17.49 -5.27 35.77
N LEU A 115 -18.24 -6.36 35.63
CA LEU A 115 -19.46 -6.48 34.81
C LEU A 115 -20.50 -5.45 35.23
#